data_AF-A0A7W0GFV0-F1
#
_entry.id   AF-A0A7W0GFV0-F1
#
_cell.length_a   1.000
_cell.length_b   1.000
_cell.length_c   1.000
_cell.angle_alpha   90.00
_cell.angle_beta   90.00
_cell.angle_gamma   90.00
#
_symmetry.space_group_name_H-M   'P 1'
#
loop_
_entity.id
_entity.type
_entity.pdbx_description
1 polymer ?
#
loop_
_entity_poly.entity_id
_entity_poly.type
_entity_poly.pdbx_seq_one_letter_code
_entity_poly.pdbx_strand_id
1 'polypeptide(L)' 'MPKMLQVRDVPDEIHGELRRRAAAAGMSLSDFALQELARVARRPSVADLLDRAGARPGERITLTEARQAVVAERPQE' A
#
# COMPACT_ATOMS: atom_id res chain seq x y z
N MET A 1 -5.53 -6.00 19.17
CA MET A 1 -4.93 -7.24 19.72
C MET A 1 -3.81 -7.67 18.80
N PRO A 2 -2.59 -7.96 19.30
CA PRO A 2 -1.51 -8.48 18.49
C PRO A 2 -1.90 -9.85 17.90
N LYS A 3 -1.45 -10.12 16.66
CA LYS A 3 -1.69 -11.37 15.94
C LYS A 3 -0.33 -11.96 15.55
N MET A 4 -0.17 -13.26 15.75
CA MET A 4 1.04 -14.00 15.38
C MET A 4 0.89 -14.53 13.96
N LEU A 5 1.93 -14.39 13.14
CA LEU A 5 2.03 -14.97 11.81
C LEU A 5 3.31 -15.79 11.72
N GLN A 6 3.19 -17.09 11.47
CA GLN A 6 4.32 -17.98 11.22
C GLN A 6 4.37 -18.34 9.74
N VAL A 7 5.51 -18.07 9.10
CA VAL A 7 5.78 -18.49 7.72
C VAL A 7 6.57 -19.79 7.78
N ARG A 8 6.09 -20.83 7.08
CA ARG A 8 6.73 -22.16 7.03
C ARG A 8 7.46 -22.35 5.70
N ASP A 9 8.41 -23.29 5.70
CA ASP A 9 9.10 -23.75 4.49
C ASP A 9 9.79 -22.61 3.73
N VAL A 10 10.37 -21.65 4.46
CA VAL A 10 11.13 -20.54 3.85
C VAL A 10 12.45 -21.10 3.32
N PRO A 11 12.74 -20.97 2.00
CA PRO A 11 14.02 -21.41 1.45
C PRO A 11 15.20 -20.73 2.15
N ASP A 12 16.28 -21.47 2.37
CA ASP A 12 17.46 -20.98 3.10
C ASP A 12 18.06 -19.70 2.47
N GLU A 13 18.02 -19.61 1.14
CA GLU A 13 18.48 -18.43 0.40
C GLU A 13 17.66 -17.17 0.75
N ILE A 14 16.34 -17.29 0.86
CA ILE A 14 15.43 -16.19 1.17
C ILE A 14 15.63 -15.79 2.63
N HIS A 15 15.64 -16.76 3.53
CA HIS A 15 15.87 -16.52 4.94
C HIS A 15 17.22 -15.85 5.20
N GLY A 16 18.27 -16.29 4.51
CA GLY A 16 19.61 -15.71 4.57
C GLY A 16 19.65 -14.26 4.09
N GLU A 17 19.02 -13.97 2.96
CA GLU A 17 18.95 -12.60 2.43
C GLU A 17 18.14 -11.67 3.33
N LEU A 18 16.99 -12.10 3.84
CA LEU A 18 16.19 -11.31 4.78
C LEU A 18 16.97 -11.02 6.07
N ARG A 19 17.71 -12.00 6.59
CA ARG A 19 18.57 -11.80 7.76
C ARG A 19 19.68 -10.78 7.50
N ARG A 20 20.34 -10.84 6.33
CA ARG A 20 21.36 -9.85 5.95
C ARG A 20 20.78 -8.44 5.90
N ARG A 21 19.62 -8.27 5.27
CA ARG A 21 18.96 -6.96 5.17
C ARG A 21 18.49 -6.43 6.53
N ALA A 22 17.94 -7.31 7.37
CA ALA A 22 17.56 -6.96 8.73
C ALA A 22 18.76 -6.47 9.54
N ALA A 23 19.89 -7.18 9.49
CA ALA A 23 21.13 -6.78 10.16
C ALA A 23 21.66 -5.43 9.63
N ALA A 24 21.64 -5.20 8.31
CA ALA A 24 22.04 -3.93 7.71
C ALA A 24 21.14 -2.76 8.15
N ALA A 25 19.87 -3.02 8.44
CA ALA A 25 18.92 -2.04 8.97
C ALA A 25 18.98 -1.89 10.50
N GLY A 26 19.79 -2.69 11.21
CA GLY A 26 19.84 -2.71 12.68
C GLY A 26 18.58 -3.28 13.33
N MET A 27 17.86 -4.16 12.62
CA MET A 27 16.57 -4.71 13.03
C MET A 27 16.66 -6.22 13.29
N SER A 28 15.74 -6.73 14.11
CA SER A 28 15.51 -8.18 14.17
C SER A 28 14.90 -8.65 12.85
N LEU A 29 15.07 -9.94 12.51
CA LEU A 29 14.48 -10.52 11.31
C LEU A 29 12.95 -10.40 11.31
N SER A 30 12.31 -10.59 12.46
CA SER A 30 10.85 -10.50 12.63
C SER A 30 10.35 -9.08 12.41
N ASP A 31 11.04 -8.07 12.95
CA ASP A 31 10.65 -6.67 12.78
C ASP A 31 10.82 -6.21 11.33
N PHE A 32 11.94 -6.59 10.70
CA PHE A 32 12.19 -6.33 9.29
C PHE A 32 11.11 -6.98 8.39
N ALA A 33 10.78 -8.24 8.65
CA ALA A 33 9.73 -8.94 7.91
C ALA A 33 8.36 -8.28 8.11
N LEU A 34 8.02 -7.87 9.33
CA LEU A 34 6.77 -7.16 9.63
C LEU A 34 6.70 -5.82 8.88
N GLN A 35 7.79 -5.07 8.81
CA GLN A 35 7.86 -3.82 8.08
C GLN A 35 7.59 -4.03 6.58
N GLU A 36 8.19 -5.06 5.98
CA GLU A 36 7.98 -5.38 4.57
C GLU A 36 6.55 -5.89 4.31
N LEU A 37 5.98 -6.70 5.20
CA LEU A 37 4.57 -7.10 5.13
C LEU A 37 3.64 -5.88 5.23
N ALA A 38 3.94 -4.93 6.13
CA ALA A 38 3.17 -3.70 6.24
C ALA A 38 3.28 -2.83 4.98
N ARG A 39 4.46 -2.78 4.34
CA ARG A 39 4.66 -2.08 3.05
C ARG A 39 3.78 -2.68 1.96
N VAL A 40 3.71 -4.01 1.89
CA VAL A 40 2.82 -4.72 0.94
C VAL A 40 1.35 -4.43 1.25
N ALA A 41 0.93 -4.57 2.52
CA ALA A 41 -0.46 -4.36 2.92
C ALA A 41 -0.94 -2.90 2.76
N ARG A 42 -0.03 -1.92 2.86
CA ARG A 42 -0.37 -0.50 2.68
C ARG A 42 -0.60 -0.11 1.23
N ARG A 43 -0.10 -0.88 0.25
CA ARG A 43 -0.40 -0.66 -1.16
C ARG A 43 -1.71 -1.39 -1.48
N PRO A 44 -2.84 -0.68 -1.62
CA PRO A 44 -4.04 -1.32 -2.13
C PRO A 44 -3.72 -1.88 -3.52
N SER A 45 -4.18 -3.10 -3.80
CA SER A 45 -4.04 -3.64 -5.13
C SER A 45 -4.80 -2.75 -6.13
N VAL A 46 -4.40 -2.78 -7.40
CA VAL A 46 -5.15 -2.08 -8.46
C VAL A 46 -6.61 -2.58 -8.47
N ALA A 47 -6.84 -3.86 -8.18
CA ALA A 47 -8.19 -4.40 -8.00
C ALA A 47 -8.93 -3.74 -6.83
N ASP A 48 -8.31 -3.58 -5.65
CA ASP A 48 -8.93 -2.88 -4.51
C ASP A 48 -9.18 -1.38 -4.78
N LEU A 49 -8.39 -0.78 -5.67
CA LEU A 49 -8.62 0.59 -6.14
C LEU A 49 -9.80 0.65 -7.12
N LEU A 50 -9.89 -0.30 -8.06
CA LEU A 50 -10.99 -0.40 -9.03
C LEU A 50 -12.31 -0.75 -8.35
N ASP A 51 -12.32 -1.66 -7.38
CA ASP A 51 -13.51 -1.99 -6.57
C ASP A 51 -13.96 -0.78 -5.75
N ARG A 52 -13.02 -0.03 -5.16
CA ARG A 52 -13.37 1.23 -4.47
C ARG A 52 -13.86 2.32 -5.43
N ALA A 53 -13.35 2.38 -6.65
CA ALA A 53 -13.83 3.33 -7.65
C ALA A 53 -15.22 2.96 -8.17
N GLY A 54 -15.48 1.66 -8.39
CA GLY A 54 -16.79 1.14 -8.77
C GLY A 54 -17.84 1.22 -7.66
N ALA A 55 -17.42 1.16 -6.39
CA ALA A 55 -18.32 1.28 -5.24
C ALA A 55 -18.70 2.73 -4.87
N ARG A 56 -18.03 3.74 -5.45
CA ARG A 56 -18.45 5.14 -5.29
C ARG A 56 -19.62 5.39 -6.25
N PRO A 57 -20.78 5.87 -5.77
CA PRO A 57 -21.79 6.44 -6.66
C PRO A 57 -21.14 7.63 -7.37
N GLY A 58 -20.72 7.43 -8.61
CA GLY A 58 -20.24 8.52 -9.44
C GLY A 58 -21.44 9.39 -9.80
N GLU A 59 -21.41 10.65 -9.37
CA GLU A 59 -22.35 11.63 -9.90
C GLU A 59 -21.98 11.91 -11.35
N ARG A 60 -22.94 11.73 -12.26
CA ARG A 60 -22.74 12.01 -13.69
C ARG A 60 -22.71 13.52 -13.87
N ILE A 61 -21.53 14.10 -13.80
CA ILE A 61 -21.32 15.51 -14.13
C ILE A 61 -21.02 15.66 -15.62
N THR A 62 -21.43 16.79 -16.18
CA THR A 62 -21.04 17.21 -17.52
C THR A 62 -19.58 17.66 -17.52
N LEU A 63 -18.95 17.61 -18.69
CA LEU A 63 -17.57 18.09 -18.87
C LEU A 63 -17.42 19.58 -18.47
N THR A 64 -18.47 20.38 -18.66
CA THR A 64 -18.50 21.80 -18.28
C THR A 64 -18.42 21.98 -16.77
N GLU A 65 -19.18 21.20 -16.00
CA GLU A 65 -19.18 21.24 -14.53
C GLU A 65 -17.83 20.75 -13.96
N ALA A 66 -17.28 19.67 -14.53
CA ALA A 66 -15.96 19.17 -14.15
C ALA A 66 -14.87 20.24 -14.36
N ARG A 67 -14.91 20.96 -15.49
CA ARG A 67 -13.98 22.06 -15.77
C ARG A 67 -14.13 23.20 -14.75
N GLN A 68 -15.36 23.57 -14.40
CA GLN A 68 -15.60 24.65 -13.43
C GLN A 68 -15.07 24.29 -12.03
N ALA A 69 -15.26 23.05 -11.59
CA ALA A 69 -14.71 22.58 -10.30
C ALA A 69 -13.18 22.67 -10.26
N VAL A 70 -12.50 22.20 -11.32
CA VAL A 70 -11.02 22.25 -11.40
C VAL A 70 -10.49 23.68 -11.44
N VAL A 71 -11.20 24.60 -12.10
CA VAL A 71 -10.83 26.02 -12.15
C VAL A 71 -11.06 26.71 -10.80
N ALA A 72 -12.12 26.34 -10.06
CA ALA A 72 -12.41 26.89 -8.74
C ALA A 72 -11.44 26.44 -7.64
N GLU A 73 -10.87 25.23 -7.76
CA GLU A 73 -9.88 24.69 -6.81
C GLU A 73 -8.45 25.21 -7.02
N ARG A 74 -8.18 25.89 -8.14
CA ARG A 74 -6.88 26.51 -8.42
C ARG A 74 -6.85 27.90 -7.77
N PRO A 75 -6.02 28.13 -6.73
CA PRO A 75 -5.82 29.49 -6.23
C PRO A 75 -5.25 30.33 -7.38
N GLN A 76 -5.84 31.49 -7.60
CA GLN A 76 -5.33 32.46 -8.57
C GLN A 76 -4.00 32.99 -8.00
N GLU A 77 -2.91 32.66 -8.68
CA GLU A 77 -1.60 33.26 -8.45
C GLU A 77 -1.55 34.67 -9.04
#